data_AF-A0A5S3WK28-F1
#
_entry.id   AF-A0A5S3WK28-F1
#
_cell.length_a   1.000
_cell.length_b   1.000
_cell.length_c   1.000
_cell.angle_alpha   90.00
_cell.angle_beta   90.00
_cell.angle_gamma   90.00
#
_symmetry.space_group_name_H-M   'P 1'
#
loop_
_entity.id
_entity.type
_entity.pdbx_description
1 polymer ?
#
loop_
_entity_poly.entity_id
_entity_poly.type
_entity_poly.pdbx_seq_one_letter_code
_entity_poly.pdbx_strand_id
1 'polypeptide(L)' 'MHKIEDLIAVFNGLFLHTLNTELVVGDDEPIYLPANESYPHHRIIFAHGFYASALHEVAHWLV' A
#
# COMPACT_ATOMS: atom_id res chain seq x y z
N MET A 1 -12.97 -14.00 8.34
CA MET A 1 -13.20 -12.53 8.20
C MET A 1 -11.84 -11.93 7.90
N HIS A 2 -11.65 -11.38 6.71
CA HIS A 2 -10.37 -10.81 6.30
C HIS A 2 -10.33 -9.34 6.67
N LYS A 3 -9.31 -8.94 7.41
CA LYS A 3 -9.11 -7.57 7.86
C LYS A 3 -8.11 -6.88 6.94
N ILE A 4 -8.34 -5.61 6.64
CA ILE A 4 -7.44 -4.86 5.75
C ILE A 4 -6.05 -4.70 6.35
N GLU A 5 -6.00 -4.65 7.68
CA GLU A 5 -4.78 -4.59 8.47
C GLU A 5 -3.89 -5.82 8.24
N ASP A 6 -4.47 -7.00 7.99
CA ASP A 6 -3.69 -8.20 7.69
C ASP A 6 -2.95 -8.06 6.35
N LEU A 7 -3.63 -7.49 5.34
CA LEU A 7 -3.04 -7.26 4.02
C LEU A 7 -1.93 -6.21 4.07
N ILE A 8 -2.15 -5.11 4.81
CA ILE A 8 -1.12 -4.08 5.03
C ILE A 8 0.09 -4.69 5.74
N ALA A 9 -0.12 -5.47 6.80
CA ALA A 9 0.95 -6.10 7.54
C ALA A 9 1.78 -7.07 6.67
N VAL A 10 1.11 -7.89 5.85
CA VAL A 10 1.78 -8.81 4.92
C VAL A 10 2.55 -8.04 3.85
N PHE A 11 1.94 -7.04 3.21
CA PHE A 11 2.60 -6.26 2.16
C PHE A 11 3.84 -5.54 2.71
N ASN A 12 3.68 -4.81 3.83
CA ASN A 12 4.79 -4.06 4.42
C ASN A 12 5.88 -5.00 4.93
N GLY A 13 5.51 -6.16 5.49
CA GLY A 13 6.48 -7.17 5.91
C GLY A 13 7.34 -7.73 4.77
N LEU A 14 6.80 -7.76 3.55
CA LEU A 14 7.50 -8.27 2.36
C LEU A 14 8.32 -7.20 1.64
N PHE A 15 7.76 -5.99 1.50
CA PHE A 15 8.26 -4.99 0.54
C PHE A 15 8.84 -3.73 1.16
N LEU A 16 8.56 -3.43 2.44
CA LEU A 16 9.08 -2.22 3.07
C LEU A 16 10.61 -2.26 3.18
N HIS A 17 11.17 -3.38 3.64
CA HIS A 17 12.63 -3.50 3.81
C HIS A 17 13.38 -3.75 2.50
N THR A 18 12.76 -4.46 1.55
CA THR A 18 13.42 -4.90 0.31
C THR A 18 13.29 -3.89 -0.82
N LEU A 19 12.15 -3.21 -0.90
CA LEU A 19 11.78 -2.30 -1.99
C LEU A 19 11.43 -0.89 -1.50
N ASN A 20 11.54 -0.62 -0.20
CA ASN A 20 11.23 0.69 0.40
C ASN A 20 9.79 1.13 0.14
N THR A 21 8.85 0.19 0.02
CA THR A 21 7.45 0.47 -0.35
C THR A 21 6.49 -0.04 0.72
N GLU A 22 5.57 0.82 1.14
CA GLU A 22 4.50 0.50 2.08
C GLU A 22 3.11 0.69 1.46
N LEU A 23 2.16 -0.11 1.93
CA LEU A 23 0.74 -0.02 1.63
C LEU A 23 0.05 0.79 2.73
N VAL A 24 -0.68 1.82 2.33
CA VAL A 24 -1.33 2.78 3.23
C VAL A 24 -2.81 2.91 2.87
N VAL A 25 -3.68 2.97 3.88
CA VAL A 25 -5.10 3.23 3.63
C VAL A 25 -5.32 4.72 3.37
N GLY A 26 -6.04 5.04 2.31
CA GLY A 26 -6.50 6.39 1.98
C GLY A 26 -8.02 6.44 1.88
N ASP A 27 -8.53 7.67 1.78
CA ASP A 27 -9.97 7.91 1.76
C ASP A 27 -10.53 7.85 0.33
N ASP A 28 -10.06 8.72 -0.58
CA ASP A 28 -10.77 8.99 -1.84
C ASP A 28 -10.21 8.26 -3.08
N GLU A 29 -8.96 8.50 -3.47
CA GLU A 29 -8.37 7.97 -4.71
C GLU A 29 -7.12 7.12 -4.46
N PRO A 30 -6.90 6.04 -5.24
CA PRO A 30 -5.65 5.32 -5.20
C PRO A 30 -4.52 6.17 -5.78
N ILE A 31 -3.39 6.24 -5.08
CA ILE A 31 -2.25 7.06 -5.50
C ILE A 31 -0.92 6.42 -5.11
N TYR A 32 0.04 6.46 -6.02
CA TYR A 32 1.43 6.16 -5.73
C TYR A 32 2.20 7.44 -5.41
N LEU A 33 2.80 7.50 -4.22
CA LEU A 33 3.66 8.60 -3.80
C LEU A 33 5.09 8.10 -3.60
N PRO A 34 6.08 8.61 -4.35
CA PRO A 34 7.46 8.22 -4.15
C PRO A 34 8.01 8.77 -2.83
N ALA A 35 9.01 8.07 -2.29
CA ALA A 35 9.82 8.56 -1.18
C ALA A 35 10.40 9.95 -1.50
N ASN A 36 10.45 10.80 -0.50
CA ASN A 36 10.97 12.16 -0.56
C ASN A 36 11.55 12.59 0.80
N GLU A 37 12.01 13.84 0.91
CA GLU A 37 12.65 14.36 2.12
C GLU A 37 11.73 14.35 3.36
N SER A 38 10.41 14.43 3.18
CA SER A 38 9.44 14.37 4.28
C SER A 38 8.96 12.95 4.59
N TYR A 39 9.04 12.03 3.62
CA TYR A 39 8.60 10.64 3.76
C TYR A 39 9.62 9.68 3.14
N PRO A 40 10.36 8.90 3.95
CA PRO A 40 11.47 8.10 3.43
C PRO A 40 11.02 6.86 2.64
N HIS A 41 9.74 6.49 2.66
CA HIS A 41 9.19 5.30 2.01
C HIS A 41 8.28 5.66 0.82
N HIS A 42 8.32 4.84 -0.21
CA HIS A 42 7.33 4.85 -1.29
C HIS A 42 5.99 4.37 -0.72
N ARG A 43 4.89 5.01 -1.11
CA ARG A 43 3.56 4.71 -0.57
C ARG A 43 2.62 4.37 -1.71
N ILE A 44 1.98 3.21 -1.59
CA ILE A 44 0.82 2.82 -2.38
C ILE A 44 -0.39 3.09 -1.50
N ILE A 45 -1.15 4.13 -1.83
CA ILE A 45 -2.37 4.50 -1.12
C ILE A 45 -3.54 3.88 -1.88
N PHE A 46 -4.39 3.12 -1.19
CA PHE A 46 -5.61 2.53 -1.77
C PHE A 46 -6.85 3.12 -1.10
N ALA A 47 -7.97 3.18 -1.84
CA ALA A 47 -9.15 3.92 -1.41
C ALA A 47 -10.12 3.09 -0.54
N HIS A 48 -10.90 3.79 0.28
CA HIS A 48 -12.07 3.29 1.01
C HIS A 48 -11.87 2.10 1.98
N GLY A 49 -10.62 1.75 2.33
CA GLY A 49 -10.36 0.68 3.29
C GLY A 49 -10.84 -0.72 2.86
N PHE A 50 -11.21 -0.91 1.59
CA PHE A 50 -11.72 -2.18 1.09
C PHE A 50 -10.58 -3.14 0.71
N TYR A 51 -10.67 -4.37 1.18
CA TYR A 51 -9.72 -5.44 0.87
C TYR A 51 -9.52 -5.66 -0.64
N ALA A 52 -10.61 -5.57 -1.42
CA ALA A 52 -10.55 -5.71 -2.87
C ALA A 52 -9.84 -4.53 -3.56
N SER A 53 -9.98 -3.30 -3.03
CA SER A 53 -9.28 -2.12 -3.57
C SER A 53 -7.78 -2.23 -3.32
N ALA A 54 -7.38 -2.62 -2.10
CA ALA A 54 -5.97 -2.85 -1.80
C ALA A 54 -5.33 -3.93 -2.68
N LEU A 55 -6.03 -5.05 -2.93
CA LEU A 55 -5.54 -6.07 -3.86
C LEU A 55 -5.40 -5.56 -5.29
N HIS A 56 -6.33 -4.72 -5.76
CA HIS A 56 -6.28 -4.13 -7.10
C HIS A 56 -5.02 -3.28 -7.28
N GLU A 57 -4.70 -2.43 -6.32
CA GLU A 57 -3.52 -1.56 -6.36
C GLU A 57 -2.20 -2.33 -6.22
N VAL A 58 -2.16 -3.35 -5.35
CA VAL A 58 -0.98 -4.23 -5.25
C VAL A 58 -0.73 -4.96 -6.57
N ALA A 59 -1.78 -5.41 -7.26
CA ALA A 59 -1.65 -6.05 -8.56
C ALA A 59 -1.11 -5.08 -9.63
N HIS A 60 -1.61 -3.83 -9.67
CA HIS A 60 -1.08 -2.80 -10.57
C HIS A 60 0.39 -2.49 -10.32
N TRP A 61 0.82 -2.49 -9.06
CA TRP A 61 2.21 -2.23 -8.71
C TRP A 61 3.17 -3.38 -9.07
N LEU A 62 2.69 -4.62 -9.14
CA LEU A 62 3.51 -5.80 -9.45
C LEU A 62 3.77 -6.04 -10.95
N VAL A 63 3.10 -5.30 -11.85
CA VAL A 63 3.23 -5.41 -13.32
C VAL A 63 4.23 -4.40 -13.86
#